data_AF-A0A4V1PPU9-F1
#
_entry.id   AF-A0A4V1PPU9-F1
#
_cell.length_a   1.000
_cell.length_b   1.000
_cell.length_c   1.000
_cell.angle_alpha   90.00
_cell.angle_beta   90.00
_cell.angle_gamma   90.00
#
_symmetry.space_group_name_H-M   'P 1'
#
loop_
_entity.id
_entity.type
_entity.pdbx_description
1 polymer ?
#
loop_
_entity_poly.entity_id
_entity_poly.type
_entity_poly.pdbx_seq_one_letter_code
_entity_poly.pdbx_strand_id
1 'polypeptide(L)'
;MFGLFSKKEVKTVTNGRQLTKDYASALKELKRLRVEHCQANGMSLSDMGKDLAHIERRAKQFYSFTVSYLKSGHTHDEAYQEMLDHHISTDTDRLILEKLFLKRKES
;
A
#
# COMPACT_ATOMS: atom_id res chain seq x y z
N MET A 1 20.10 36.27 -8.13
CA MET A 1 18.91 35.98 -7.31
C MET A 1 18.29 34.69 -7.83
N PHE A 2 18.52 33.56 -7.16
CA PHE A 2 17.87 32.30 -7.51
C PHE A 2 16.49 32.25 -6.84
N GLY A 3 15.48 31.94 -7.66
CA GLY A 3 14.07 32.01 -7.32
C GLY A 3 13.69 31.21 -6.08
N LEU A 4 12.82 31.82 -5.28
CA LEU A 4 12.11 31.20 -4.18
C LEU A 4 11.32 29.99 -4.68
N PHE A 5 11.87 28.79 -4.50
CA PHE A 5 11.05 27.59 -4.50
C PHE A 5 10.09 27.68 -3.31
N SER A 6 8.81 27.83 -3.64
CA SER A 6 7.72 27.86 -2.69
C SER A 6 7.77 26.58 -1.85
N LYS A 7 7.85 26.73 -0.52
CA LYS A 7 7.97 25.63 0.48
C LYS A 7 6.91 24.51 0.37
N LYS A 8 5.88 24.68 -0.48
CA LYS A 8 4.86 23.66 -0.75
C LYS A 8 5.33 22.53 -1.68
N GLU A 9 6.27 22.77 -2.60
CA GLU A 9 6.70 21.74 -3.57
C GLU A 9 7.76 20.76 -3.02
N VAL A 10 8.43 21.10 -1.92
CA VAL A 10 9.47 20.23 -1.34
C VAL A 10 8.87 19.08 -0.50
N LYS A 11 7.63 19.23 0.01
CA LYS A 11 6.94 18.18 0.78
C LYS A 11 6.39 17.04 -0.08
N THR A 12 6.02 17.30 -1.33
CA THR A 12 5.44 16.28 -2.22
C THR A 12 6.50 15.31 -2.74
N VAL A 13 7.72 15.78 -3.05
CA VAL A 13 8.82 14.94 -3.53
C VAL A 13 9.38 14.03 -2.44
N THR A 14 9.43 14.51 -1.19
CA THR A 14 9.81 13.68 -0.03
C THR A 14 8.76 12.62 0.30
N ASN A 15 7.46 12.96 0.19
CA ASN A 15 6.37 12.01 0.40
C ASN A 15 6.33 10.88 -0.65
N GLY A 16 6.56 11.16 -1.94
CA GLY A 16 6.47 10.12 -2.99
C GLY A 16 7.57 9.06 -2.91
N ARG A 17 8.81 9.48 -2.61
CA ARG A 17 9.96 8.56 -2.47
C ARG A 17 9.87 7.72 -1.20
N GLN A 18 9.40 8.31 -0.11
CA GLN A 18 9.14 7.60 1.14
C GLN A 18 7.99 6.59 0.97
N LEU A 19 6.91 7.00 0.30
CA LEU A 19 5.76 6.15 0.00
C LEU A 19 6.13 4.91 -0.82
N THR A 20 7.02 5.06 -1.82
CA THR A 20 7.50 3.92 -2.62
C THR A 20 8.29 2.92 -1.77
N LYS A 21 9.12 3.41 -0.83
CA LYS A 21 9.90 2.56 0.08
C LYS A 21 9.00 1.84 1.08
N ASP A 22 8.04 2.56 1.66
CA ASP A 22 7.09 2.00 2.61
C ASP A 22 6.23 0.93 1.95
N TYR A 23 5.79 1.17 0.70
CA TYR A 23 5.09 0.19 -0.13
C TYR A 23 5.92 -1.08 -0.37
N ALA A 24 7.18 -0.94 -0.80
CA ALA A 24 8.03 -2.10 -1.07
C ALA A 24 8.29 -2.93 0.20
N SER A 25 8.49 -2.26 1.35
CA SER A 25 8.64 -2.91 2.65
C SER A 25 7.37 -3.65 3.05
N ALA A 26 6.21 -3.00 2.96
CA ALA A 26 4.92 -3.58 3.34
C ALA A 26 4.54 -4.76 2.46
N LEU A 27 4.76 -4.67 1.14
CA LEU A 27 4.51 -5.76 0.21
C LEU A 27 5.39 -6.99 0.52
N LYS A 28 6.67 -6.78 0.87
CA LYS A 28 7.57 -7.86 1.26
C LYS A 28 7.10 -8.55 2.54
N GLU A 29 6.70 -7.79 3.54
CA GLU A 29 6.17 -8.32 4.80
C GLU A 29 4.87 -9.09 4.58
N LEU A 30 3.96 -8.55 3.77
CA LEU A 30 2.67 -9.16 3.50
C LEU A 30 2.80 -10.48 2.74
N LYS A 31 3.70 -10.54 1.75
CA LYS A 31 4.04 -11.82 1.09
C LYS A 31 4.57 -12.85 2.07
N ARG A 32 5.46 -12.43 2.99
CA ARG A 32 6.02 -13.34 4.00
C ARG A 32 4.92 -13.90 4.91
N LEU A 33 4.08 -13.03 5.47
CA LEU A 33 2.96 -13.44 6.33
C LEU A 33 2.02 -14.39 5.58
N ARG A 34 1.79 -14.15 4.29
CA ARG A 34 0.92 -15.01 3.51
C ARG A 34 1.54 -16.36 3.18
N VAL A 35 2.85 -16.41 2.87
CA VAL A 35 3.57 -17.67 2.73
C VAL A 35 3.51 -18.48 4.01
N GLU A 36 3.78 -17.86 5.17
CA GLU A 36 3.70 -18.51 6.48
C GLU A 36 2.28 -19.06 6.73
N HIS A 37 1.24 -18.28 6.42
CA HIS A 37 -0.16 -18.71 6.51
C HIS A 37 -0.50 -19.86 5.55
N CYS A 38 -0.04 -19.80 4.29
CA CYS A 38 -0.26 -20.86 3.30
C CYS A 38 0.38 -22.17 3.74
N GLN A 39 1.61 -22.10 4.27
CA GLN A 39 2.33 -23.27 4.78
C GLN A 39 1.65 -23.87 6.01
N ALA A 40 1.21 -23.04 6.95
CA ALA A 40 0.49 -23.49 8.15
C ALA A 40 -0.83 -24.20 7.82
N ASN A 41 -1.50 -23.80 6.74
CA ASN A 41 -2.76 -24.40 6.29
C ASN A 41 -2.59 -25.49 5.23
N GLY A 42 -1.35 -25.90 4.92
CA GLY A 42 -1.08 -26.96 3.94
C GLY A 42 -1.54 -26.63 2.52
N MET A 43 -1.58 -25.35 2.14
CA MET A 43 -1.93 -24.95 0.77
C MET A 43 -0.93 -25.49 -0.24
N SER A 44 -1.43 -25.86 -1.42
CA SER A 44 -0.57 -26.27 -2.53
C SER A 44 0.33 -25.12 -2.99
N LEU A 45 1.51 -25.43 -3.53
CA LEU A 45 2.40 -24.42 -4.11
C LEU A 45 1.74 -23.64 -5.25
N SER A 46 0.85 -24.28 -6.01
CA SER A 46 0.10 -23.64 -7.10
C SER A 46 -0.88 -22.59 -6.56
N ASP A 47 -1.64 -22.94 -5.52
CA ASP A 47 -2.63 -22.04 -4.95
C ASP A 47 -1.97 -20.92 -4.14
N MET A 48 -0.86 -21.21 -3.45
CA MET A 48 -0.01 -20.18 -2.85
C MET A 48 0.52 -19.20 -3.91
N GLY A 49 0.96 -19.70 -5.07
CA GLY A 49 1.40 -18.84 -6.17
C GLY A 49 0.29 -17.92 -6.69
N LYS A 50 -0.95 -18.43 -6.82
CA LYS A 50 -2.11 -17.63 -7.20
C LYS A 50 -2.47 -16.59 -6.14
N ASP A 51 -2.43 -16.96 -4.86
CA ASP A 51 -2.73 -16.06 -3.74
C ASP A 51 -1.73 -14.91 -3.67
N LEU A 52 -0.43 -15.21 -3.81
CA LEU A 52 0.63 -14.19 -3.86
C LEU A 52 0.49 -13.27 -5.08
N ALA A 53 0.17 -13.82 -6.25
CA ALA A 53 -0.06 -13.01 -7.45
C ALA A 53 -1.30 -12.10 -7.31
N HIS A 54 -2.36 -12.60 -6.69
CA HIS A 54 -3.55 -11.81 -6.37
C HIS A 54 -3.21 -10.66 -5.43
N ILE A 55 -2.49 -10.95 -4.36
CA ILE A 55 -1.98 -9.98 -3.40
C ILE A 55 -1.15 -8.88 -4.08
N GLU A 56 -0.19 -9.25 -4.92
CA GLU A 56 0.66 -8.28 -5.62
C GLU A 56 -0.17 -7.34 -6.50
N ARG A 57 -1.15 -7.91 -7.23
CA ARG A 57 -2.03 -7.15 -8.11
C ARG A 57 -2.88 -6.16 -7.29
N ARG A 58 -3.46 -6.60 -6.18
CA ARG A 58 -4.29 -5.76 -5.31
C ARG A 58 -3.48 -4.68 -4.60
N ALA A 59 -2.31 -5.02 -4.06
CA ALA A 59 -1.40 -4.05 -3.46
C ALA A 59 -0.99 -2.96 -4.47
N LYS A 60 -0.71 -3.33 -5.73
CA LYS A 60 -0.38 -2.37 -6.78
C LYS A 60 -1.55 -1.45 -7.13
N GLN A 61 -2.78 -1.96 -7.14
CA GLN A 61 -3.98 -1.14 -7.35
C GLN A 61 -4.14 -0.10 -6.23
N PHE A 62 -4.04 -0.51 -4.97
CA PHE A 62 -4.12 0.40 -3.83
C PHE A 62 -3.01 1.44 -3.84
N TYR A 63 -1.77 1.05 -4.12
CA TYR A 63 -0.67 2.00 -4.27
C TYR A 63 -0.94 3.03 -5.36
N SER A 64 -1.34 2.58 -6.55
CA SER A 64 -1.64 3.47 -7.67
C SER A 64 -2.78 4.43 -7.35
N PHE A 65 -3.82 3.95 -6.69
CA PHE A 65 -4.95 4.77 -6.25
C PHE A 65 -4.49 5.82 -5.25
N THR A 66 -3.70 5.42 -4.25
CA THR A 66 -3.15 6.34 -3.23
C THR A 66 -2.35 7.45 -3.88
N VAL A 67 -1.43 7.10 -4.79
CA VAL A 67 -0.62 8.10 -5.52
C VAL A 67 -1.50 9.07 -6.30
N SER A 68 -2.56 8.59 -6.96
CA SER A 68 -3.51 9.45 -7.68
C SER A 68 -4.27 10.37 -6.73
N TYR A 69 -4.77 9.85 -5.61
CA TYR A 69 -5.51 10.61 -4.60
C TYR A 69 -4.66 11.75 -4.00
N LEU A 70 -3.40 11.46 -3.68
CA LEU A 70 -2.46 12.47 -3.18
C LEU A 70 -2.14 13.55 -4.22
N LYS A 71 -2.05 13.17 -5.50
CA LYS A 71 -1.85 14.14 -6.60
C LYS A 71 -3.06 15.07 -6.76
N SER A 72 -4.25 14.58 -6.46
CA SER A 72 -5.48 15.39 -6.43
C SER A 72 -5.59 16.31 -5.21
N GLY A 73 -4.63 16.25 -4.29
CA GLY A 73 -4.58 17.11 -3.10
C GLY A 73 -5.22 16.52 -1.85
N HIS A 74 -5.72 15.28 -1.92
CA HIS A 74 -6.22 14.55 -0.76
C HIS A 74 -5.09 14.03 0.12
N THR A 75 -5.44 13.68 1.34
CA THR A 75 -4.57 13.08 2.34
C THR A 75 -4.51 11.55 2.18
N HIS A 76 -3.53 10.96 2.86
CA HIS A 76 -3.44 9.50 2.95
C HIS A 76 -4.61 8.87 3.69
N ASP A 77 -5.15 9.54 4.70
CA ASP A 77 -6.27 9.03 5.50
C ASP A 77 -7.56 9.05 4.69
N GLU A 78 -7.78 10.10 3.88
CA GLU A 78 -8.91 10.14 2.93
C GLU A 78 -8.79 9.03 1.87
N ALA A 79 -7.59 8.81 1.33
CA ALA A 79 -7.37 7.72 0.37
C ALA A 79 -7.59 6.34 1.01
N TYR A 80 -7.19 6.16 2.28
CA TYR A 80 -7.41 4.94 3.04
C TYR A 80 -8.90 4.69 3.28
N GLN A 81 -9.63 5.72 3.72
CA GLN A 81 -11.05 5.61 4.02
C GLN A 81 -11.87 5.34 2.76
N GLU A 82 -11.55 6.01 1.65
CA GLU A 82 -12.21 5.77 0.36
C GLU A 82 -11.99 4.33 -0.12
N MET A 83 -10.80 3.77 0.10
CA MET A 83 -10.54 2.37 -0.22
C MET A 83 -11.30 1.40 0.69
N LEU A 84 -11.40 1.71 1.99
CA LEU A 84 -12.22 0.94 2.93
C LEU A 84 -13.69 0.88 2.49
N ASP A 85 -14.24 2.01 2.06
CA ASP A 85 -15.66 2.14 1.77
C ASP A 85 -16.04 1.61 0.38
N HIS A 86 -15.14 1.71 -0.62
CA HIS A 86 -15.48 1.42 -2.02
C HIS A 86 -14.64 0.33 -2.69
N HIS A 87 -13.48 -0.03 -2.13
CA HIS A 87 -12.53 -0.91 -2.82
C HIS A 87 -12.17 -2.19 -2.07
N ILE A 88 -12.64 -2.37 -0.83
CA ILE A 88 -12.47 -3.61 -0.07
C ILE A 88 -13.60 -4.58 -0.37
N SER A 89 -13.24 -5.78 -0.81
CA SER A 89 -14.20 -6.84 -1.11
C SER A 89 -13.92 -8.14 -0.35
N THR A 90 -12.73 -8.26 0.24
CA THR A 90 -12.28 -9.47 0.93
C THR A 90 -11.46 -9.13 2.18
N ASP A 91 -11.35 -10.07 3.12
CA ASP A 91 -10.45 -9.93 4.28
C ASP A 91 -8.99 -9.78 3.85
N THR A 92 -8.60 -10.41 2.73
CA THR A 92 -7.28 -10.24 2.11
C THR A 92 -7.04 -8.79 1.70
N ASP A 93 -8.04 -8.13 1.10
CA ASP A 93 -7.93 -6.72 0.75
C ASP A 93 -7.74 -5.84 1.98
N ARG A 94 -8.46 -6.14 3.07
CA ARG A 94 -8.33 -5.40 4.34
C ARG A 94 -6.94 -5.57 4.93
N LEU A 95 -6.41 -6.80 4.93
CA LEU A 95 -5.04 -7.08 5.39
C LEU A 95 -3.99 -6.33 4.54
N ILE A 96 -4.19 -6.28 3.22
CA ILE A 96 -3.32 -5.53 2.32
C ILE A 96 -3.37 -4.04 2.63
N LEU A 97 -4.57 -3.47 2.74
CA LEU A 97 -4.75 -2.07 3.04
C LEU A 97 -4.14 -1.71 4.40
N GLU A 98 -4.43 -2.51 5.42
CA GLU A 98 -3.85 -2.36 6.75
C GLU A 98 -2.32 -2.34 6.70
N LYS A 99 -1.69 -3.33 6.08
CA LYS A 99 -0.22 -3.38 6.04
C LYS A 99 0.41 -2.27 5.20
N LEU A 100 -0.26 -1.82 4.14
CA LEU A 100 0.21 -0.71 3.32
C LEU A 100 0.09 0.65 4.02
N PHE A 101 -0.89 0.84 4.91
CA PHE A 101 -1.20 2.14 5.51
C PHE A 101 -0.89 2.26 7.03
N LEU A 102 -0.84 1.17 7.80
CA LEU A 102 -0.58 1.19 9.25
C LEU A 102 0.85 1.58 9.63
N LYS A 103 1.83 1.48 8.72
CA LYS A 103 3.21 1.90 9.02
C LYS A 103 3.36 3.38 9.38
N ARG A 104 2.30 4.18 9.26
CA ARG A 104 2.27 5.60 9.64
C ARG A 104 1.61 5.92 10.97
N LYS A 105 0.95 4.98 11.65
CA LYS A 105 0.40 5.24 13.00
C LYS A 105 1.42 5.03 14.13
N GLU A 106 2.54 4.39 13.87
CA GLU A 106 3.57 4.11 14.87
C GLU A 106 4.76 5.10 14.86
N SER A 107 4.69 6.20 14.12
CA SER A 107 5.81 7.16 14.00
C SER A 107 5.46 8.59 14.40
#